data_AF-A0A9P1IP69-F1
#
_entry.id   AF-A0A9P1IP69-F1
#
_cell.length_a   1.000
_cell.length_b   1.000
_cell.length_c   1.000
_cell.angle_alpha   90.00
_cell.angle_beta   90.00
_cell.angle_gamma   90.00
#
_symmetry.space_group_name_H-M   'P 1'
#
loop_
_entity.id
_entity.type
_entity.pdbx_description
1 polymer ?
#
loop_
_entity_poly.entity_id
_entity_poly.type
_entity_poly.pdbx_seq_one_letter_code
_entity_poly.pdbx_strand_id
1 'polypeptide(L)'
;MNEPSTLLDSYDLKCLICSKSAQGFRFGIQSCRACAAFFRRTTVLNRKYKCVKRKGNCDLNSEEKLSCRYCRLKKCVDLGMTTENVRLEETAEIVISTSQSETTKRRIRDPPTIVDVSQIIKKSRNILEMYYLPDDDLYKHLNPLQKLAEVLKKQRAPQKTDVIFIESVNFLEIFECWEFQMSQTAEWLMNAQEFRELPNHEKLAFFKLVWAVWRRFERYSMSAEVFGQRSYDEKILLRSYDKAARLGKCSVDYSAITSFSSPRIAQLFGGKMLEYFDVIVKPFIDLKFNSIETSYMLAQICWNYAARRLQGQTMAASEKFLAGIGDNLHTFYQEEKIENYAIRITKMMKIVNSMLTIQLKQESTMDVAMVFDFFNVLVTDPDFFRV
;
A
#
# COMPACT_ATOMS: atom_id res chain seq x y z
N MET A 1 -6.50 -55.49 -30.06
CA MET A 1 -7.27 -54.52 -29.26
C MET A 1 -6.86 -53.15 -29.72
N ASN A 2 -7.59 -52.63 -30.71
CA ASN A 2 -7.49 -51.27 -31.23
C ASN A 2 -8.62 -50.49 -30.59
N GLU A 3 -8.30 -49.39 -29.92
CA GLU A 3 -9.28 -48.38 -29.46
C GLU A 3 -8.79 -46.97 -29.85
N PRO A 4 -9.71 -46.01 -30.05
CA PRO A 4 -9.70 -45.16 -31.23
C PRO A 4 -9.23 -43.72 -30.97
N SER A 5 -8.70 -43.14 -32.04
CA SER A 5 -8.47 -41.71 -32.24
C SER A 5 -9.74 -40.88 -32.03
N THR A 6 -9.70 -39.91 -31.11
CA THR A 6 -10.68 -38.83 -31.03
C THR A 6 -10.19 -37.63 -31.86
N LEU A 7 -10.80 -37.48 -33.04
CA LEU A 7 -10.78 -36.27 -33.86
C LEU A 7 -11.56 -35.17 -33.14
N LEU A 8 -10.90 -34.05 -32.84
CA LEU A 8 -11.54 -32.76 -32.60
C LEU A 8 -10.72 -31.69 -33.35
N ASP A 9 -11.24 -31.33 -34.51
CA ASP A 9 -10.70 -30.35 -35.44
C ASP A 9 -10.39 -29.01 -34.76
N SER A 10 -9.27 -28.40 -35.16
CA SER A 10 -8.87 -27.06 -34.78
C SER A 10 -9.89 -26.03 -35.27
N TYR A 11 -10.76 -25.53 -34.40
CA TYR A 11 -11.61 -24.39 -34.71
C TYR A 11 -10.74 -23.12 -34.85
N ASP A 12 -10.61 -22.61 -36.07
CA ASP A 12 -10.01 -21.29 -36.37
C ASP A 12 -10.89 -20.18 -35.77
N LEU A 13 -10.59 -19.80 -34.53
CA LEU A 13 -11.35 -18.80 -33.78
C LEU A 13 -11.25 -17.44 -34.48
N LYS A 14 -12.38 -16.83 -34.87
CA LYS A 14 -12.42 -15.50 -35.51
C LYS A 14 -12.83 -14.39 -34.55
N CYS A 15 -12.24 -13.21 -34.68
CA CYS A 15 -12.54 -12.04 -33.86
C CYS A 15 -13.94 -11.52 -34.16
N LEU A 16 -14.80 -11.39 -33.14
CA LEU A 16 -16.18 -10.91 -33.32
C LEU A 16 -16.26 -9.45 -33.81
N ILE A 17 -15.18 -8.68 -33.61
CA ILE A 17 -15.11 -7.27 -34.04
C ILE A 17 -14.70 -7.15 -35.50
N CYS A 18 -13.61 -7.82 -35.91
CA CYS A 18 -12.96 -7.59 -37.23
C CYS A 18 -12.71 -8.87 -38.05
N SER A 19 -13.28 -10.00 -37.63
CA SER A 19 -13.25 -11.30 -38.31
C SER A 19 -11.87 -11.92 -38.60
N LYS A 20 -10.77 -11.23 -38.26
CA LYS A 20 -9.40 -11.78 -38.27
C LYS A 20 -9.23 -12.85 -37.19
N SER A 21 -8.21 -13.69 -37.32
CA SER A 21 -7.88 -14.71 -36.31
C SER A 21 -7.83 -14.12 -34.89
N ALA A 22 -8.60 -14.72 -34.00
CA ALA A 22 -8.68 -14.43 -32.59
C ALA A 22 -7.84 -15.43 -31.80
N GLN A 23 -7.34 -14.97 -30.66
CA GLN A 23 -6.49 -15.77 -29.79
C GLN A 23 -7.18 -16.05 -28.45
N GLY A 24 -8.51 -16.08 -28.46
CA GLY A 24 -9.35 -16.24 -27.27
C GLY A 24 -10.18 -15.00 -26.92
N PHE A 25 -10.67 -14.99 -25.69
CA PHE A 25 -11.47 -13.89 -25.13
C PHE A 25 -10.53 -12.78 -24.65
N ARG A 26 -10.93 -11.51 -24.84
CA ARG A 26 -10.30 -10.31 -24.29
C ARG A 26 -11.37 -9.31 -23.88
N PHE A 27 -11.30 -8.77 -22.66
CA PHE A 27 -12.27 -7.81 -22.13
C PHE A 27 -13.72 -8.35 -22.14
N GLY A 28 -13.89 -9.67 -22.02
CA GLY A 28 -15.20 -10.32 -21.99
C GLY A 28 -15.72 -10.86 -23.33
N ILE A 29 -15.02 -10.69 -24.45
CA ILE A 29 -15.45 -11.25 -25.75
C ILE A 29 -14.31 -11.85 -26.59
N GLN A 30 -14.62 -12.80 -27.47
CA GLN A 30 -13.66 -13.36 -28.43
C GLN A 30 -13.13 -12.29 -29.40
N SER A 31 -11.84 -11.95 -29.27
CA SER A 31 -11.25 -10.89 -30.08
C SER A 31 -9.77 -11.08 -30.39
N CYS A 32 -9.29 -10.42 -31.45
CA CYS A 32 -7.87 -10.40 -31.78
C CYS A 32 -7.12 -9.39 -30.90
N ARG A 33 -5.81 -9.58 -30.73
CA ARG A 33 -4.93 -8.67 -29.95
C ARG A 33 -5.07 -7.21 -30.36
N ALA A 34 -5.21 -6.95 -31.65
CA ALA A 34 -5.30 -5.59 -32.17
C ALA A 34 -6.59 -4.88 -31.71
N CYS A 35 -7.72 -5.59 -31.66
CA CYS A 35 -8.98 -5.05 -31.16
C CYS A 35 -8.95 -4.83 -29.65
N ALA A 36 -8.40 -5.78 -28.89
CA ALA A 36 -8.21 -5.65 -27.45
C ALA A 36 -7.32 -4.44 -27.09
N ALA A 37 -6.18 -4.29 -27.76
CA ALA A 37 -5.27 -3.16 -27.55
C ALA A 37 -5.86 -1.82 -28.01
N PHE A 38 -6.71 -1.83 -29.04
CA PHE A 38 -7.45 -0.65 -29.47
C PHE A 38 -8.48 -0.22 -28.42
N PHE A 39 -9.26 -1.16 -27.89
CA PHE A 39 -10.25 -0.90 -26.85
C PHE A 39 -9.58 -0.32 -25.59
N ARG A 40 -8.57 -0.99 -25.05
CA ARG A 40 -7.81 -0.54 -23.86
C ARG A 40 -7.25 0.88 -24.01
N ARG A 41 -6.60 1.19 -25.13
CA ARG A 41 -6.02 2.53 -25.35
C ARG A 41 -7.10 3.61 -25.46
N THR A 42 -8.26 3.25 -25.99
CA THR A 42 -9.36 4.19 -26.18
C THR A 42 -10.04 4.50 -24.86
N THR A 43 -10.29 3.49 -24.02
CA THR A 43 -10.92 3.66 -22.70
C THR A 43 -9.99 4.35 -21.71
N VAL A 44 -8.73 3.91 -21.57
CA VAL A 44 -7.76 4.50 -20.63
C VAL A 44 -7.48 5.97 -20.93
N LEU A 45 -7.32 6.32 -22.22
CA LEU A 45 -7.05 7.71 -22.62
C LEU A 45 -8.34 8.52 -22.87
N ASN A 46 -9.50 7.96 -22.52
CA ASN A 46 -10.83 8.55 -22.74
C ASN A 46 -11.02 9.19 -24.13
N ARG A 47 -10.56 8.48 -25.17
CA ARG A 47 -10.55 9.01 -26.55
C ARG A 47 -11.94 8.96 -27.16
N LYS A 48 -12.40 10.11 -27.64
CA LYS A 48 -13.66 10.24 -28.39
C LYS A 48 -13.35 10.28 -29.89
N TYR A 49 -14.01 9.42 -30.66
CA TYR A 49 -13.89 9.39 -32.12
C TYR A 49 -15.20 9.86 -32.78
N LYS A 50 -15.11 10.38 -34.01
CA LYS A 50 -16.28 10.68 -34.86
C LYS A 50 -16.24 9.81 -36.12
N CYS A 51 -17.39 9.34 -36.58
CA CYS A 51 -17.48 8.57 -37.82
C CYS A 51 -17.28 9.49 -39.03
N VAL A 52 -16.22 9.28 -39.82
CA VAL A 52 -15.92 10.10 -41.01
C VAL A 52 -17.02 9.95 -42.08
N LYS A 53 -17.51 8.73 -42.31
CA LYS A 53 -18.59 8.45 -43.28
C LYS A 53 -19.98 8.85 -42.75
N ARG A 54 -20.10 9.35 -41.51
CA ARG A 54 -21.34 9.78 -40.80
C ARG A 54 -22.50 8.77 -40.72
N LYS A 55 -22.36 7.54 -41.23
CA LYS A 55 -23.38 6.48 -41.18
C LYS A 55 -23.38 5.65 -39.89
N GLY A 56 -22.30 5.71 -39.10
CA GLY A 56 -22.18 4.98 -37.83
C GLY A 56 -22.00 3.46 -37.93
N ASN A 57 -22.01 2.88 -39.14
CA ASN A 57 -21.99 1.43 -39.41
C ASN A 57 -20.94 1.02 -40.46
N CYS A 58 -19.76 1.67 -40.46
CA CYS A 58 -18.69 1.33 -41.42
C CYS A 58 -18.27 -0.14 -41.31
N ASP A 59 -18.09 -0.80 -42.45
CA ASP A 59 -17.50 -2.13 -42.49
C ASP A 59 -16.05 -2.08 -41.96
N LEU A 60 -15.77 -2.95 -40.98
CA LEU A 60 -14.46 -3.04 -40.33
C LEU A 60 -13.54 -4.05 -41.02
N ASN A 61 -14.07 -4.83 -41.98
CA ASN A 61 -13.38 -5.88 -42.72
C ASN A 61 -12.98 -5.44 -44.13
N SER A 62 -13.32 -4.21 -44.55
CA SER A 62 -12.98 -3.71 -45.88
C SER A 62 -11.46 -3.68 -46.10
N GLU A 63 -11.02 -4.03 -47.31
CA GLU A 63 -9.61 -3.94 -47.74
C GLU A 63 -9.08 -2.49 -47.82
N GLU A 64 -9.94 -1.48 -47.67
CA GLU A 64 -9.52 -0.08 -47.50
C GLU A 64 -8.65 0.05 -46.24
N LYS A 65 -7.41 0.54 -46.41
CA LYS A 65 -6.30 0.57 -45.42
C LYS A 65 -6.61 1.26 -44.06
N LEU A 66 -7.79 1.84 -43.84
CA LEU A 66 -8.16 2.46 -42.56
C LEU A 66 -9.54 2.03 -42.04
N SER A 67 -9.54 1.13 -41.04
CA SER A 67 -10.70 0.80 -40.23
C SER A 67 -11.20 2.00 -39.41
N CYS A 68 -12.49 2.34 -39.52
CA CYS A 68 -13.11 3.47 -38.83
C CYS A 68 -13.08 3.30 -37.30
N ARG A 69 -12.33 4.16 -36.60
CA ARG A 69 -12.13 4.07 -35.15
C ARG A 69 -13.42 4.24 -34.34
N TYR A 70 -14.34 5.09 -34.80
CA TYR A 70 -15.65 5.25 -34.15
C TYR A 70 -16.46 3.95 -34.21
N CYS A 71 -16.65 3.38 -35.40
CA CYS A 71 -17.44 2.16 -35.58
C CYS A 71 -16.77 0.95 -34.90
N ARG A 72 -15.43 0.90 -34.88
CA ARG A 72 -14.69 -0.14 -34.17
C ARG A 72 -14.90 -0.07 -32.65
N LEU A 73 -14.83 1.13 -32.06
CA LEU A 73 -15.10 1.31 -30.62
C LEU A 73 -16.55 0.99 -30.29
N LYS A 74 -17.49 1.50 -31.09
CA LYS A 74 -18.91 1.21 -30.93
C LYS A 74 -19.16 -0.30 -30.91
N LYS A 75 -18.61 -1.04 -31.88
CA LYS A 75 -18.74 -2.50 -31.95
C LYS A 75 -18.08 -3.24 -30.78
N CYS A 76 -16.96 -2.74 -30.23
CA CYS A 76 -16.38 -3.28 -29.00
C CYS A 76 -17.39 -3.20 -27.84
N VAL A 77 -17.97 -2.02 -27.62
CA VAL A 77 -18.92 -1.78 -26.51
C VAL A 77 -20.24 -2.53 -26.73
N ASP A 78 -20.79 -2.50 -27.95
CA ASP A 78 -22.06 -3.18 -28.29
C ASP A 78 -21.97 -4.70 -28.07
N LEU A 79 -20.79 -5.30 -28.29
CA LEU A 79 -20.57 -6.73 -28.07
C LEU A 79 -20.25 -7.06 -26.60
N GLY A 80 -20.10 -6.06 -25.73
CA GLY A 80 -19.87 -6.25 -24.30
C GLY A 80 -18.41 -6.20 -23.86
N MET A 81 -17.51 -5.60 -24.63
CA MET A 81 -16.17 -5.30 -24.09
C MET A 81 -16.27 -4.33 -22.91
N THR A 82 -15.78 -4.74 -21.75
CA THR A 82 -15.69 -3.88 -20.55
C THR A 82 -14.33 -4.02 -19.88
N THR A 83 -13.87 -2.94 -19.25
CA THR A 83 -12.66 -2.92 -18.43
C THR A 83 -12.84 -3.63 -17.09
N GLU A 84 -14.07 -4.00 -16.72
CA GLU A 84 -14.39 -4.70 -15.46
C GLU A 84 -14.17 -6.22 -15.57
N ASN A 85 -14.21 -6.79 -16.79
CA ASN A 85 -14.13 -8.24 -17.04
C ASN A 85 -12.69 -8.78 -17.19
N VAL A 86 -11.68 -8.14 -16.61
CA VAL A 86 -10.26 -8.59 -16.65
C VAL A 86 -10.02 -9.88 -15.83
N ARG A 87 -11.06 -10.44 -15.20
CA ARG A 87 -10.98 -11.53 -14.21
C ARG A 87 -11.05 -12.97 -14.77
N LEU A 88 -11.05 -13.20 -16.09
CA LEU A 88 -11.38 -14.54 -16.65
C LEU A 88 -10.37 -15.16 -17.63
N GLU A 89 -9.14 -14.67 -17.80
CA GLU A 89 -8.36 -14.98 -19.03
C GLU A 89 -6.95 -15.62 -18.88
N GLU A 90 -6.60 -16.29 -17.78
CA GLU A 90 -5.28 -16.97 -17.69
C GLU A 90 -5.33 -18.48 -17.44
N THR A 91 -6.32 -19.20 -18.00
CA THR A 91 -6.27 -20.66 -18.11
C THR A 91 -6.51 -21.12 -19.54
N ALA A 92 -5.47 -21.05 -20.38
CA ALA A 92 -5.10 -22.06 -21.40
C ALA A 92 -4.14 -21.46 -22.45
N GLU A 93 -2.83 -21.64 -22.29
CA GLU A 93 -1.92 -21.69 -23.45
C GLU A 93 -1.05 -22.95 -23.37
N ILE A 94 -1.29 -23.86 -24.31
CA ILE A 94 -0.55 -25.11 -24.55
C ILE A 94 0.68 -24.78 -25.40
N VAL A 95 1.84 -25.28 -24.97
CA VAL A 95 3.14 -25.13 -25.63
C VAL A 95 3.20 -25.99 -26.90
N ILE A 96 3.46 -25.37 -28.06
CA ILE A 96 3.96 -26.08 -29.25
C ILE A 96 5.32 -25.48 -29.62
N SER A 97 6.33 -26.35 -29.66
CA SER A 97 7.71 -26.08 -30.01
C SER A 97 7.90 -26.02 -31.53
N THR A 98 8.64 -25.01 -32.03
CA THR A 98 9.48 -25.16 -33.24
C THR A 98 10.55 -24.07 -33.36
N SER A 99 11.80 -24.55 -33.35
CA SER A 99 13.05 -24.06 -33.96
C SER A 99 13.29 -22.56 -34.27
N GLN A 100 14.25 -22.02 -33.50
CA GLN A 100 15.42 -21.22 -33.92
C GLN A 100 15.26 -20.09 -34.94
N SER A 101 15.27 -18.84 -34.45
CA SER A 101 16.23 -17.82 -34.92
C SER A 101 16.47 -16.77 -33.82
N GLU A 102 17.73 -16.42 -33.63
CA GLU A 102 18.22 -15.51 -32.60
C GLU A 102 17.91 -14.05 -32.96
N THR A 103 17.11 -13.37 -32.15
CA THR A 103 17.20 -11.91 -31.98
C THR A 103 16.41 -11.48 -30.73
N THR A 104 17.14 -10.97 -29.75
CA THR A 104 16.66 -10.18 -28.60
C THR A 104 15.51 -10.81 -27.79
N LYS A 105 15.85 -11.68 -26.83
CA LYS A 105 14.93 -12.18 -25.79
C LYS A 105 14.32 -11.00 -25.02
N ARG A 106 13.15 -10.51 -25.46
CA ARG A 106 12.23 -9.80 -24.58
C ARG A 106 11.86 -10.80 -23.50
N ARG A 107 12.33 -10.59 -22.26
CA ARG A 107 11.88 -11.36 -21.09
C ARG A 107 10.35 -11.38 -21.15
N ILE A 108 9.78 -12.56 -21.38
CA ILE A 108 8.39 -12.85 -21.01
C ILE A 108 8.37 -12.47 -19.52
N ARG A 109 7.66 -11.39 -19.15
CA ARG A 109 7.51 -11.06 -17.73
C ARG A 109 6.78 -12.27 -17.15
N ASP A 110 7.35 -12.87 -16.12
CA ASP A 110 6.67 -13.90 -15.35
C ASP A 110 5.26 -13.39 -15.00
N PRO A 111 4.24 -14.24 -14.91
CA PRO A 111 2.91 -13.81 -14.49
C PRO A 111 3.02 -13.04 -13.17
N PRO A 112 2.29 -11.94 -13.00
CA PRO A 112 2.42 -11.12 -11.81
C PRO A 112 2.03 -11.92 -10.58
N THR A 113 2.84 -11.83 -9.53
CA THR A 113 2.55 -12.49 -8.26
C THR A 113 1.31 -11.85 -7.66
N ILE A 114 0.28 -12.65 -7.40
CA ILE A 114 -0.93 -12.17 -6.74
C ILE A 114 -0.64 -12.11 -5.24
N VAL A 115 -0.72 -10.90 -4.68
CA VAL A 115 -0.65 -10.70 -3.23
C VAL A 115 -2.05 -10.33 -2.76
N ASP A 116 -2.75 -11.29 -2.17
CA ASP A 116 -4.06 -11.04 -1.59
C ASP A 116 -3.93 -10.38 -0.20
N VAL A 117 -4.15 -9.06 -0.18
CA VAL A 117 -4.21 -8.28 1.07
C VAL A 117 -5.60 -8.28 1.70
N SER A 118 -6.60 -8.92 1.09
CA SER A 118 -7.99 -8.88 1.57
C SER A 118 -8.12 -9.47 2.95
N GLN A 119 -7.39 -10.56 3.24
CA GLN A 119 -7.37 -11.19 4.57
C GLN A 119 -6.71 -10.27 5.61
N ILE A 120 -5.56 -9.69 5.24
CA ILE A 120 -4.78 -8.75 6.06
C ILE A 120 -5.62 -7.52 6.46
N ILE A 121 -6.44 -7.03 5.53
CA ILE A 121 -7.30 -5.86 5.75
C ILE A 121 -8.58 -6.23 6.49
N LYS A 122 -9.07 -7.47 6.38
CA LYS A 122 -10.36 -7.90 6.95
C LYS A 122 -10.42 -7.66 8.45
N LYS A 123 -9.37 -8.01 9.20
CA LYS A 123 -9.32 -7.79 10.64
C LYS A 123 -9.36 -6.30 11.01
N SER A 124 -8.56 -5.49 10.31
CA SER A 124 -8.54 -4.03 10.52
C SER A 124 -9.88 -3.39 10.14
N ARG A 125 -10.50 -3.81 9.03
CA ARG A 125 -11.83 -3.35 8.61
C ARG A 125 -12.88 -3.69 9.67
N ASN A 126 -12.87 -4.92 10.18
CA ASN A 126 -13.77 -5.30 11.27
C ASN A 126 -13.55 -4.42 12.51
N ILE A 127 -12.31 -4.08 12.88
CA ILE A 127 -12.06 -3.15 14.00
C ILE A 127 -12.64 -1.76 13.73
N LEU A 128 -12.52 -1.25 12.50
CA LEU A 128 -13.00 0.07 12.11
C LEU A 128 -14.54 0.15 11.99
N GLU A 129 -15.20 -0.95 11.63
CA GLU A 129 -16.65 -1.02 11.34
C GLU A 129 -17.46 -1.63 12.49
N MET A 130 -16.97 -2.71 13.08
CA MET A 130 -17.60 -3.46 14.17
C MET A 130 -17.04 -2.97 15.49
N TYR A 131 -17.53 -1.81 15.90
CA TYR A 131 -17.10 -1.10 17.08
C TYR A 131 -17.27 -1.92 18.37
N TYR A 132 -16.16 -2.43 18.93
CA TYR A 132 -16.07 -2.94 20.30
C TYR A 132 -14.70 -2.55 20.87
N LEU A 133 -14.70 -1.61 21.82
CA LEU A 133 -13.55 -1.32 22.67
C LEU A 133 -13.76 -2.05 24.00
N PRO A 134 -13.06 -3.17 24.27
CA PRO A 134 -13.23 -3.93 25.50
C PRO A 134 -12.91 -3.11 26.77
N ASP A 135 -12.02 -2.13 26.62
CA ASP A 135 -11.44 -1.35 27.72
C ASP A 135 -12.02 0.06 27.83
N ASP A 136 -13.12 0.38 27.13
CA ASP A 136 -13.64 1.76 27.10
C ASP A 136 -14.02 2.26 28.51
N ASP A 137 -14.56 1.37 29.35
CA ASP A 137 -14.87 1.66 30.75
C ASP A 137 -13.60 1.87 31.60
N LEU A 138 -12.53 1.10 31.33
CA LEU A 138 -11.26 1.23 32.04
C LEU A 138 -10.62 2.60 31.78
N TYR A 139 -10.75 3.12 30.56
CA TYR A 139 -10.13 4.38 30.14
C TYR A 139 -11.05 5.59 30.25
N LYS A 140 -12.25 5.43 30.81
CA LYS A 140 -13.27 6.50 30.87
C LYS A 140 -12.83 7.75 31.62
N HIS A 141 -11.90 7.61 32.58
CA HIS A 141 -11.38 8.70 33.40
C HIS A 141 -10.17 9.41 32.78
N LEU A 142 -9.60 8.87 31.70
CA LEU A 142 -8.42 9.41 31.04
C LEU A 142 -8.80 10.49 30.03
N ASN A 143 -7.98 11.53 29.93
CA ASN A 143 -8.11 12.47 28.82
C ASN A 143 -7.71 11.80 27.48
N PRO A 144 -8.09 12.36 26.32
CA PRO A 144 -7.81 11.75 25.01
C PRO A 144 -6.34 11.35 24.79
N LEU A 145 -5.38 12.20 25.19
CA LEU A 145 -3.96 11.89 25.02
C LEU A 145 -3.48 10.76 25.95
N GLN A 146 -3.91 10.77 27.20
CA GLN A 146 -3.62 9.70 28.16
C GLN A 146 -4.17 8.36 27.68
N LYS A 147 -5.39 8.33 27.16
CA LYS A 147 -6.00 7.13 26.60
C LYS A 147 -5.17 6.55 25.46
N LEU A 148 -4.73 7.37 24.51
CA LEU A 148 -3.84 6.92 23.43
C LEU A 148 -2.49 6.40 23.94
N ALA A 149 -1.96 7.00 25.00
CA ALA A 149 -0.71 6.57 25.61
C ALA A 149 -0.83 5.23 26.35
N GLU A 150 -1.93 5.00 27.07
CA GLU A 150 -2.18 3.71 27.74
C GLU A 150 -2.41 2.58 26.73
N VAL A 151 -3.12 2.85 25.63
CA VAL A 151 -3.28 1.87 24.54
C VAL A 151 -1.93 1.56 23.89
N LEU A 152 -1.10 2.57 23.63
CA LEU A 152 0.24 2.36 23.10
C LEU A 152 1.12 1.54 24.06
N LYS A 153 1.07 1.83 25.36
CA LYS A 153 1.77 1.04 26.40
C LYS A 153 1.31 -0.42 26.40
N LYS A 154 0.00 -0.65 26.37
CA LYS A 154 -0.58 -2.00 26.30
C LYS A 154 -0.09 -2.75 25.06
N GLN A 155 -0.08 -2.09 23.91
CA GLN A 155 0.43 -2.64 22.66
C GLN A 155 1.95 -2.92 22.72
N ARG A 156 2.73 -2.11 23.44
CA ARG A 156 4.17 -2.33 23.62
C ARG A 156 4.53 -3.39 24.66
N ALA A 157 3.64 -3.70 25.60
CA ALA A 157 3.92 -4.64 26.70
C ALA A 157 4.47 -6.02 26.28
N PRO A 158 4.04 -6.63 25.15
CA PRO A 158 4.59 -7.93 24.70
C PRO A 158 6.00 -7.85 24.09
N GLN A 159 6.58 -6.66 23.93
CA GLN A 159 7.89 -6.48 23.29
C GLN A 159 9.00 -7.14 24.12
N LYS A 160 9.74 -8.06 23.49
CA LYS A 160 10.91 -8.70 24.10
C LYS A 160 12.14 -7.80 23.96
N THR A 161 13.00 -7.87 24.96
CA THR A 161 14.34 -7.27 24.95
C THR A 161 15.38 -8.21 24.33
N ASP A 162 15.25 -9.51 24.60
CA ASP A 162 16.00 -10.55 23.92
C ASP A 162 15.29 -10.92 22.61
N VAL A 163 15.90 -10.55 21.49
CA VAL A 163 15.32 -10.67 20.15
C VAL A 163 16.20 -11.50 19.24
N ILE A 164 15.56 -12.16 18.28
CA ILE A 164 16.21 -12.91 17.23
C ILE A 164 16.62 -11.93 16.12
N PHE A 165 17.91 -11.92 15.78
CA PHE A 165 18.39 -11.12 14.66
C PHE A 165 18.20 -11.86 13.34
N ILE A 166 17.46 -11.25 12.42
CA ILE A 166 17.24 -11.80 11.08
C ILE A 166 18.28 -11.24 10.10
N GLU A 167 18.88 -12.13 9.31
CA GLU A 167 19.89 -11.80 8.30
C GLU A 167 19.31 -11.71 6.88
N SER A 168 18.21 -12.42 6.63
CA SER A 168 17.43 -12.31 5.42
C SER A 168 15.95 -12.39 5.73
N VAL A 169 15.12 -11.79 4.88
CA VAL A 169 13.66 -11.88 4.97
C VAL A 169 13.06 -11.92 3.58
N ASN A 170 12.11 -12.83 3.36
CA ASN A 170 11.33 -12.82 2.13
C ASN A 170 10.33 -11.66 2.17
N PHE A 171 10.16 -10.94 1.07
CA PHE A 171 9.22 -9.82 1.01
C PHE A 171 7.79 -10.23 1.40
N LEU A 172 7.36 -11.46 1.10
CA LEU A 172 6.05 -11.97 1.48
C LEU A 172 5.88 -12.11 3.01
N GLU A 173 6.93 -12.49 3.73
CA GLU A 173 6.91 -12.54 5.20
C GLU A 173 6.76 -11.15 5.85
N ILE A 174 7.17 -10.09 5.13
CA ILE A 174 6.95 -8.71 5.59
C ILE A 174 5.46 -8.39 5.65
N PHE A 175 4.64 -8.94 4.75
CA PHE A 175 3.18 -8.71 4.74
C PHE A 175 2.47 -9.34 5.94
N GLU A 176 2.88 -10.54 6.36
CA GLU A 176 2.30 -11.17 7.55
C GLU A 176 2.51 -10.30 8.80
N CYS A 177 3.66 -9.64 8.89
CA CYS A 177 3.94 -8.67 9.95
C CYS A 177 3.04 -7.42 9.86
N TRP A 178 2.67 -7.00 8.65
CA TRP A 178 1.82 -5.82 8.45
C TRP A 178 0.41 -6.03 8.99
N GLU A 179 -0.20 -7.21 8.83
CA GLU A 179 -1.54 -7.49 9.38
C GLU A 179 -1.63 -7.18 10.88
N PHE A 180 -0.62 -7.63 11.62
CA PHE A 180 -0.51 -7.38 13.03
C PHE A 180 -0.42 -5.88 13.33
N GLN A 181 0.49 -5.17 12.66
CA GLN A 181 0.72 -3.72 12.87
C GLN A 181 -0.46 -2.85 12.42
N MET A 182 -1.13 -3.25 11.35
CA MET A 182 -2.36 -2.65 10.84
C MET A 182 -3.49 -2.78 11.87
N SER A 183 -3.64 -3.96 12.48
CA SER A 183 -4.62 -4.18 13.56
C SER A 183 -4.33 -3.27 14.76
N GLN A 184 -3.06 -3.14 15.16
CA GLN A 184 -2.67 -2.25 16.27
C GLN A 184 -2.97 -0.79 15.94
N THR A 185 -2.69 -0.35 14.71
CA THR A 185 -2.99 1.01 14.28
C THR A 185 -4.49 1.27 14.29
N ALA A 186 -5.30 0.33 13.78
CA ALA A 186 -6.75 0.46 13.78
C ALA A 186 -7.30 0.55 15.20
N GLU A 187 -6.86 -0.32 16.11
CA GLU A 187 -7.25 -0.28 17.53
C GLU A 187 -6.86 1.04 18.19
N TRP A 188 -5.63 1.51 17.95
CA TRP A 188 -5.12 2.75 18.51
C TRP A 188 -5.92 3.97 18.01
N LEU A 189 -6.23 4.04 16.71
CA LEU A 189 -7.05 5.13 16.14
C LEU A 189 -8.48 5.13 16.68
N MET A 190 -9.08 3.95 16.87
CA MET A 190 -10.44 3.84 17.41
C MET A 190 -10.55 4.32 18.87
N ASN A 191 -9.45 4.57 19.57
CA ASN A 191 -9.48 5.18 20.89
C ASN A 191 -9.62 6.72 20.88
N ALA A 192 -9.49 7.37 19.71
CA ALA A 192 -9.81 8.79 19.53
C ALA A 192 -11.30 8.95 19.18
N GLN A 193 -12.03 9.74 19.96
CA GLN A 193 -13.47 9.93 19.77
C GLN A 193 -13.78 10.55 18.40
N GLU A 194 -13.04 11.58 18.02
CA GLU A 194 -13.20 12.29 16.75
C GLU A 194 -12.98 11.36 15.55
N PHE A 195 -12.11 10.34 15.67
CA PHE A 195 -11.91 9.33 14.63
C PHE A 195 -13.10 8.36 14.58
N ARG A 196 -13.61 7.92 15.73
CA ARG A 196 -14.77 7.01 15.81
C ARG A 196 -16.02 7.62 15.17
N GLU A 197 -16.21 8.92 15.33
CA GLU A 197 -17.35 9.69 14.83
C GLU A 197 -17.32 9.90 13.29
N LEU A 198 -16.18 9.66 12.63
CA LEU A 198 -16.09 9.74 11.17
C LEU A 198 -16.92 8.63 10.50
N PRO A 199 -17.49 8.91 9.31
CA PRO A 199 -18.14 7.88 8.49
C PRO A 199 -17.21 6.69 8.21
N ASN A 200 -17.74 5.47 8.12
CA ASN A 200 -16.93 4.25 7.92
C ASN A 200 -15.98 4.33 6.70
N HIS A 201 -16.44 4.93 5.60
CA HIS A 201 -15.61 5.12 4.41
C HIS A 201 -14.46 6.13 4.64
N GLU A 202 -14.69 7.19 5.44
CA GLU A 202 -13.64 8.13 5.84
C GLU A 202 -12.66 7.48 6.81
N LYS A 203 -13.12 6.72 7.81
CA LYS A 203 -12.24 5.95 8.72
C LYS A 203 -11.32 5.01 7.94
N LEU A 204 -11.86 4.29 6.96
CA LEU A 204 -11.06 3.40 6.12
C LEU A 204 -10.05 4.17 5.27
N ALA A 205 -10.46 5.29 4.66
CA ALA A 205 -9.56 6.13 3.87
C ALA A 205 -8.43 6.75 4.73
N PHE A 206 -8.76 7.22 5.93
CA PHE A 206 -7.79 7.74 6.90
C PHE A 206 -6.81 6.65 7.30
N PHE A 207 -7.32 5.47 7.67
CA PHE A 207 -6.51 4.32 8.07
C PHE A 207 -5.52 3.91 6.97
N LYS A 208 -5.99 3.79 5.72
CA LYS A 208 -5.15 3.48 4.54
C LYS A 208 -3.96 4.42 4.40
N LEU A 209 -4.15 5.70 4.71
CA LEU A 209 -3.08 6.70 4.66
C LEU A 209 -2.06 6.51 5.80
N VAL A 210 -2.53 6.32 7.03
CA VAL A 210 -1.67 6.53 8.21
C VAL A 210 -0.98 5.28 8.74
N TRP A 211 -1.49 4.07 8.47
CA TRP A 211 -1.02 2.86 9.15
C TRP A 211 0.48 2.59 8.98
N ALA A 212 1.04 2.82 7.78
CA ALA A 212 2.45 2.53 7.54
C ALA A 212 3.39 3.59 8.12
N VAL A 213 2.97 4.87 8.17
CA VAL A 213 3.75 5.93 8.81
C VAL A 213 3.69 5.82 10.34
N TRP A 214 2.53 5.43 10.88
CA TRP A 214 2.37 5.07 12.30
C TRP A 214 3.32 3.94 12.68
N ARG A 215 3.28 2.83 11.93
CA ARG A 215 4.17 1.67 12.13
C ARG A 215 5.64 2.05 12.08
N ARG A 216 6.06 2.87 11.11
CA ARG A 216 7.44 3.32 11.00
C ARG A 216 7.85 4.10 12.24
N PHE A 217 7.08 5.13 12.63
CA PHE A 217 7.41 5.89 13.82
C PHE A 217 7.49 5.02 15.09
N GLU A 218 6.52 4.14 15.25
CA GLU A 218 6.39 3.31 16.44
C GLU A 218 7.52 2.28 16.53
N ARG A 219 7.87 1.56 15.45
CA ARG A 219 8.97 0.58 15.46
C ARG A 219 10.34 1.21 15.68
N TYR A 220 10.60 2.40 15.13
CA TYR A 220 11.87 3.10 15.35
C TYR A 220 11.98 3.65 16.78
N SER A 221 10.91 4.23 17.30
CA SER A 221 10.90 4.68 18.71
C SER A 221 11.03 3.51 19.69
N MET A 222 10.35 2.38 19.44
CA MET A 222 10.52 1.18 20.25
C MET A 222 11.94 0.61 20.15
N SER A 223 12.58 0.67 18.97
CA SER A 223 13.97 0.21 18.81
C SER A 223 14.96 1.07 19.62
N ALA A 224 14.71 2.38 19.68
CA ALA A 224 15.47 3.29 20.53
C ALA A 224 15.29 2.95 22.01
N GLU A 225 14.07 2.61 22.43
CA GLU A 225 13.75 2.23 23.80
C GLU A 225 14.39 0.88 24.20
N VAL A 226 14.35 -0.13 23.32
CA VAL A 226 14.91 -1.46 23.60
C VAL A 226 16.44 -1.50 23.56
N PHE A 227 17.06 -0.91 22.53
CA PHE A 227 18.51 -1.04 22.32
C PHE A 227 19.32 0.20 22.69
N GLY A 228 18.67 1.33 22.97
CA GLY A 228 19.34 2.59 23.26
C GLY A 228 20.32 2.98 22.15
N GLN A 229 21.53 3.39 22.55
CA GLN A 229 22.59 3.83 21.64
C GLN A 229 22.98 2.75 20.60
N ARG A 230 22.86 1.46 20.95
CA ARG A 230 23.14 0.36 20.01
C ARG A 230 22.18 0.37 18.82
N SER A 231 20.93 0.81 18.98
CA SER A 231 20.01 0.98 17.85
C SER A 231 20.59 1.93 16.81
N TYR A 232 21.15 3.05 17.26
CA TYR A 232 21.67 4.09 16.40
C TYR A 232 23.00 3.71 15.73
N ASP A 233 23.94 3.13 16.49
CA ASP A 233 25.29 2.83 16.02
C ASP A 233 25.29 1.64 15.06
N GLU A 234 24.58 0.56 15.42
CA GLU A 234 24.51 -0.67 14.61
C GLU A 234 23.35 -0.66 13.60
N LYS A 235 22.56 0.42 13.56
CA LYS A 235 21.34 0.57 12.74
C LYS A 235 20.35 -0.59 12.95
N ILE A 236 20.08 -0.92 14.22
CA ILE A 236 19.17 -2.01 14.62
C ILE A 236 17.73 -1.51 14.63
N LEU A 237 16.86 -2.20 13.89
CA LEU A 237 15.43 -1.94 13.80
C LEU A 237 14.62 -3.19 14.19
N LEU A 238 13.69 -3.04 15.13
CA LEU A 238 12.67 -4.04 15.44
C LEU A 238 11.73 -4.27 14.26
N ARG A 239 11.49 -5.53 13.93
CA ARG A 239 10.50 -5.95 12.92
C ARG A 239 9.20 -6.40 13.58
N SER A 240 9.30 -7.20 14.64
CA SER A 240 8.20 -7.72 15.47
C SER A 240 8.55 -7.60 16.95
N TYR A 241 7.78 -8.24 17.84
CA TYR A 241 8.07 -8.30 19.27
C TYR A 241 9.32 -9.09 19.64
N ASP A 242 9.75 -9.98 18.76
CA ASP A 242 10.81 -10.96 19.03
C ASP A 242 11.88 -10.99 17.94
N LYS A 243 11.77 -10.17 16.89
CA LYS A 243 12.74 -10.11 15.79
C LYS A 243 13.23 -8.69 15.53
N ALA A 244 14.53 -8.57 15.27
CA ALA A 244 15.18 -7.34 14.84
C ALA A 244 16.11 -7.58 13.64
N ALA A 245 16.42 -6.53 12.90
CA ALA A 245 17.33 -6.57 11.77
C ALA A 245 18.34 -5.42 11.87
N ARG A 246 19.58 -5.66 11.42
CA ARG A 246 20.57 -4.60 11.18
C ARG A 246 20.40 -4.08 9.75
N LEU A 247 19.96 -2.82 9.61
CA LEU A 247 19.79 -2.24 8.29
C LEU A 247 21.15 -2.14 7.57
N GLY A 248 21.17 -2.53 6.30
CA GLY A 248 22.40 -2.63 5.50
C GLY A 248 23.11 -3.99 5.55
N LYS A 249 22.87 -4.80 6.61
CA LYS A 249 23.34 -6.20 6.68
C LYS A 249 22.25 -7.22 6.40
N CYS A 250 20.99 -6.86 6.68
CA CYS A 250 19.84 -7.70 6.37
C CYS A 250 19.49 -7.60 4.89
N SER A 251 19.47 -8.74 4.19
CA SER A 251 19.01 -8.84 2.80
C SER A 251 17.49 -9.02 2.74
N VAL A 252 16.83 -8.33 1.81
CA VAL A 252 15.42 -8.56 1.53
C VAL A 252 15.33 -9.25 0.19
N ASP A 253 14.71 -10.43 0.17
CA ASP A 253 14.44 -11.16 -1.06
C ASP A 253 13.14 -10.64 -1.68
N TYR A 254 13.29 -9.97 -2.82
CA TYR A 254 12.19 -9.43 -3.62
C TYR A 254 11.88 -10.28 -4.85
N SER A 255 12.53 -11.43 -5.02
CA SER A 255 12.38 -12.30 -6.21
C SER A 255 10.93 -12.64 -6.51
N ALA A 256 10.10 -12.77 -5.46
CA ALA A 256 8.67 -13.02 -5.56
C ALA A 256 7.89 -11.88 -6.20
N ILE A 257 8.38 -10.64 -6.17
CA ILE A 257 7.59 -9.46 -6.57
C ILE A 257 8.28 -8.59 -7.61
N THR A 258 9.52 -8.87 -7.98
CA THR A 258 10.21 -8.13 -9.03
C THR A 258 11.38 -8.91 -9.60
N SER A 259 11.63 -8.69 -10.90
CA SER A 259 12.80 -9.24 -11.60
C SER A 259 14.02 -8.30 -11.54
N PHE A 260 13.90 -7.15 -10.86
CA PHE A 260 15.01 -6.25 -10.60
C PHE A 260 15.93 -6.81 -9.50
N SER A 261 17.24 -6.56 -9.63
CA SER A 261 18.21 -7.02 -8.64
C SER A 261 18.07 -6.26 -7.32
N SER A 262 18.30 -6.95 -6.20
CA SER A 262 18.23 -6.37 -4.84
C SER A 262 19.01 -5.06 -4.65
N PRO A 263 20.20 -4.85 -5.25
CA PRO A 263 20.91 -3.56 -5.17
C PRO A 263 20.14 -2.38 -5.77
N ARG A 264 19.41 -2.59 -6.87
CA ARG A 264 18.61 -1.53 -7.53
C ARG A 264 17.39 -1.16 -6.71
N ILE A 265 16.81 -2.13 -6.00
CA ILE A 265 15.70 -1.93 -5.06
C ILE A 265 16.21 -1.19 -3.82
N ALA A 266 17.37 -1.59 -3.29
CA ALA A 266 18.02 -0.92 -2.17
C ALA A 266 18.41 0.53 -2.52
N GLN A 267 18.76 0.85 -3.77
CA GLN A 267 19.02 2.22 -4.20
C GLN A 267 17.75 3.10 -4.17
N LEU A 268 16.59 2.55 -4.52
CA LEU A 268 15.32 3.29 -4.52
C LEU A 268 14.74 3.46 -3.11
N PHE A 269 14.85 2.44 -2.26
CA PHE A 269 14.15 2.38 -0.98
C PHE A 269 15.06 2.33 0.26
N GLY A 270 16.29 1.83 0.14
CA GLY A 270 17.18 1.53 1.27
C GLY A 270 17.73 2.76 1.98
N GLY A 271 18.18 3.78 1.24
CA GLY A 271 18.76 5.00 1.85
C GLY A 271 17.78 5.76 2.75
N LYS A 272 16.49 5.74 2.40
CA LYS A 272 15.43 6.43 3.17
C LYS A 272 15.17 5.80 4.53
N MET A 273 15.41 4.50 4.66
CA MET A 273 15.22 3.79 5.94
C MET A 273 16.28 4.17 6.97
N LEU A 274 17.48 4.57 6.53
CA LEU A 274 18.55 4.99 7.43
C LEU A 274 18.30 6.39 8.03
N GLU A 275 17.64 7.28 7.29
CA GLU A 275 17.30 8.65 7.74
C GLU A 275 16.48 8.66 9.04
N TYR A 276 15.63 7.65 9.26
CA TYR A 276 14.82 7.52 10.48
C TYR A 276 15.65 7.32 11.76
N PHE A 277 16.90 6.86 11.68
CA PHE A 277 17.75 6.78 12.86
C PHE A 277 18.13 8.17 13.37
N ASP A 278 18.40 9.10 12.47
CA ASP A 278 18.74 10.47 12.83
C ASP A 278 17.48 11.25 13.23
N VAL A 279 16.37 11.00 12.54
CA VAL A 279 15.09 11.69 12.77
C VAL A 279 14.38 11.21 14.03
N ILE A 280 14.39 9.92 14.34
CA ILE A 280 13.63 9.34 15.45
C ILE A 280 14.56 8.81 16.54
N VAL A 281 15.42 7.85 16.20
CA VAL A 281 16.16 7.05 17.20
C VAL A 281 17.05 7.95 18.04
N LYS A 282 17.82 8.84 17.41
CA LYS A 282 18.74 9.74 18.13
C LYS A 282 18.01 10.67 19.11
N PRO A 283 16.96 11.42 18.71
CA PRO A 283 16.17 12.21 19.66
C PRO A 283 15.54 11.39 20.79
N PHE A 284 15.08 10.17 20.52
CA PHE A 284 14.50 9.30 21.56
C PHE A 284 15.55 8.87 22.58
N ILE A 285 16.78 8.57 22.16
CA ILE A 285 17.91 8.29 23.06
C ILE A 285 18.24 9.52 23.91
N ASP A 286 18.33 10.69 23.29
CA ASP A 286 18.81 11.91 23.95
C ASP A 286 17.79 12.50 24.94
N LEU A 287 16.50 12.49 24.58
CA LEU A 287 15.45 13.17 25.35
C LEU A 287 14.54 12.23 26.13
N LYS A 288 14.65 10.91 25.91
CA LYS A 288 13.87 9.87 26.58
C LYS A 288 12.38 10.21 26.62
N PHE A 289 11.78 10.37 25.45
CA PHE A 289 10.35 10.68 25.34
C PHE A 289 9.51 9.56 25.97
N ASN A 290 8.51 9.95 26.77
CA ASN A 290 7.61 9.00 27.41
C ASN A 290 6.43 8.60 26.49
N SER A 291 5.53 7.75 26.96
CA SER A 291 4.37 7.29 26.17
C SER A 291 3.39 8.41 25.80
N ILE A 292 3.25 9.44 26.63
CA ILE A 292 2.39 10.61 26.38
C ILE A 292 2.95 11.43 25.22
N GLU A 293 4.23 11.77 25.29
CA GLU A 293 4.95 12.50 24.23
C GLU A 293 5.03 11.70 22.92
N THR A 294 5.27 10.39 23.03
CA THR A 294 5.27 9.47 21.89
C THR A 294 3.91 9.42 21.20
N SER A 295 2.83 9.33 21.98
CA SER A 295 1.46 9.31 21.46
C SER A 295 1.05 10.65 20.88
N TYR A 296 1.48 11.76 21.49
CA TYR A 296 1.27 13.09 20.94
C TYR A 296 1.93 13.24 19.57
N MET A 297 3.20 12.84 19.42
CA MET A 297 3.89 12.86 18.13
C MET A 297 3.22 11.93 17.10
N LEU A 298 2.86 10.70 17.48
CA LEU A 298 2.14 9.77 16.60
C LEU A 298 0.82 10.37 16.12
N ALA A 299 0.05 10.97 17.02
CA ALA A 299 -1.20 11.62 16.72
C ALA A 299 -0.99 12.80 15.75
N GLN A 300 -0.05 13.69 16.06
CA GLN A 300 0.31 14.80 15.18
C GLN A 300 0.72 14.33 13.77
N ILE A 301 1.49 13.25 13.65
CA ILE A 301 1.88 12.70 12.35
C ILE A 301 0.66 12.18 11.59
N CYS A 302 -0.16 11.33 12.22
CA CYS A 302 -1.28 10.66 11.56
C CYS A 302 -2.35 11.66 11.13
N TRP A 303 -2.78 12.51 12.05
CA TRP A 303 -3.89 13.44 11.83
C TRP A 303 -3.52 14.56 10.86
N ASN A 304 -2.35 15.21 10.99
CA ASN A 304 -1.94 16.21 10.00
C ASN A 304 -1.78 15.62 8.60
N TYR A 305 -1.30 14.38 8.50
CA TYR A 305 -1.17 13.73 7.21
C TYR A 305 -2.53 13.42 6.58
N ALA A 306 -3.43 12.78 7.33
CA ALA A 306 -4.76 12.45 6.85
C ALA A 306 -5.61 13.68 6.53
N ALA A 307 -5.62 14.69 7.42
CA ALA A 307 -6.36 15.94 7.23
C ALA A 307 -5.98 16.66 5.92
N ARG A 308 -4.69 16.73 5.61
CA ARG A 308 -4.21 17.35 4.37
C ARG A 308 -4.64 16.61 3.12
N ARG A 309 -4.89 15.29 3.20
CA ARG A 309 -5.26 14.45 2.06
C ARG A 309 -6.76 14.32 1.87
N LEU A 310 -7.51 14.14 2.96
CA LEU A 310 -8.94 13.89 2.91
C LEU A 310 -9.78 15.18 3.00
N GLN A 311 -9.25 16.24 3.60
CA GLN A 311 -9.92 17.53 3.75
C GLN A 311 -11.29 17.38 4.45
N GLY A 312 -12.17 18.38 4.36
CA GLY A 312 -13.58 18.26 4.78
C GLY A 312 -13.77 17.85 6.24
N GLN A 313 -14.58 16.81 6.49
CA GLN A 313 -14.91 16.34 7.85
C GLN A 313 -13.67 15.85 8.59
N THR A 314 -12.78 15.12 7.91
CA THR A 314 -11.50 14.69 8.48
C THR A 314 -10.65 15.88 8.92
N MET A 315 -10.61 16.99 8.16
CA MET A 315 -9.87 18.19 8.55
C MET A 315 -10.47 18.84 9.80
N ALA A 316 -11.79 19.02 9.85
CA ALA A 316 -12.47 19.59 11.03
C ALA A 316 -12.28 18.73 12.29
N ALA A 317 -12.40 17.40 12.15
CA ALA A 317 -12.13 16.44 13.22
C ALA A 317 -10.68 16.53 13.70
N SER A 318 -9.72 16.65 12.76
CA SER A 318 -8.30 16.79 13.06
C SER A 318 -7.99 18.05 13.84
N GLU A 319 -8.52 19.20 13.44
CA GLU A 319 -8.26 20.48 14.13
C GLU A 319 -8.75 20.43 15.57
N LYS A 320 -9.99 19.96 15.77
CA LYS A 320 -10.58 19.77 17.10
C LYS A 320 -9.73 18.83 17.97
N PHE A 321 -9.42 17.65 17.44
CA PHE A 321 -8.68 16.62 18.18
C PHE A 321 -7.25 17.06 18.51
N LEU A 322 -6.52 17.62 17.54
CA LEU A 322 -5.14 18.07 17.73
C LEU A 322 -5.00 19.24 18.71
N ALA A 323 -5.98 20.15 18.72
CA ALA A 323 -6.05 21.21 19.73
C ALA A 323 -6.24 20.60 21.13
N GLY A 324 -7.20 19.68 21.28
CA GLY A 324 -7.49 19.03 22.57
C GLY A 324 -6.30 18.26 23.15
N ILE A 325 -5.59 17.48 22.35
CA ILE A 325 -4.38 16.78 22.85
C ILE A 325 -3.21 17.73 23.11
N GLY A 326 -3.19 18.92 22.48
CA GLY A 326 -2.23 19.98 22.78
C GLY A 326 -2.41 20.51 24.20
N ASP A 327 -3.66 20.78 24.59
CA ASP A 327 -3.99 21.18 25.96
C ASP A 327 -3.70 20.05 26.95
N ASN A 328 -4.01 18.79 26.61
CA ASN A 328 -3.70 17.65 27.47
C ASN A 328 -2.19 17.48 27.70
N LEU A 329 -1.35 17.71 26.66
CA LEU A 329 0.10 17.67 26.80
C LEU A 329 0.60 18.81 27.71
N HIS A 330 0.02 19.99 27.60
CA HIS A 330 0.34 21.11 28.48
C HIS A 330 0.02 20.77 29.95
N THR A 331 -1.18 20.27 30.22
CA THR A 331 -1.59 19.83 31.56
C THR A 331 -0.64 18.77 32.11
N PHE A 332 -0.28 17.76 31.30
CA PHE A 332 0.70 16.74 31.68
C PHE A 332 2.04 17.35 32.14
N TYR A 333 2.58 18.31 31.37
CA TYR A 333 3.84 18.96 31.77
C TYR A 333 3.72 19.79 33.04
N GLN A 334 2.56 20.41 33.29
CA GLN A 334 2.29 21.14 34.53
C GLN A 334 2.23 20.20 35.75
N GLU A 335 1.52 19.08 35.62
CA GLU A 335 1.36 18.07 36.67
C GLU A 335 2.70 17.41 37.04
N GLU A 336 3.50 17.06 36.03
CA GLU A 336 4.85 16.49 36.20
C GLU A 336 5.91 17.53 36.58
N LYS A 337 5.53 18.81 36.70
CA LYS A 337 6.41 19.94 37.05
C LYS A 337 7.66 20.01 36.16
N ILE A 338 7.50 19.73 34.87
CA ILE A 338 8.61 19.79 33.91
C ILE A 338 8.89 21.25 33.59
N GLU A 339 10.00 21.79 34.07
CA GLU A 339 10.40 23.16 33.78
C GLU A 339 10.91 23.30 32.34
N ASN A 340 10.55 24.42 31.68
CA ASN A 340 11.04 24.80 30.35
C ASN A 340 10.89 23.69 29.27
N TYR A 341 9.75 23.00 29.24
CA TYR A 341 9.46 21.94 28.27
C TYR A 341 9.33 22.44 26.80
N ALA A 342 9.43 23.74 26.55
CA ALA A 342 9.36 24.33 25.20
C ALA A 342 10.41 23.73 24.25
N ILE A 343 11.60 23.40 24.76
CA ILE A 343 12.65 22.73 23.98
C ILE A 343 12.19 21.33 23.57
N ARG A 344 11.51 20.60 24.47
CA ARG A 344 10.98 19.26 24.19
C ARG A 344 9.91 19.33 23.09
N ILE A 345 8.96 20.26 23.19
CA ILE A 345 7.94 20.49 22.14
C ILE A 345 8.59 20.81 20.81
N THR A 346 9.56 21.72 20.79
CA THR A 346 10.28 22.10 19.56
C THR A 346 10.95 20.89 18.92
N LYS A 347 11.56 20.02 19.72
CA LYS A 347 12.18 18.78 19.24
C LYS A 347 11.14 17.80 18.72
N MET A 348 10.04 17.58 19.43
CA MET A 348 8.92 16.75 18.96
C MET A 348 8.38 17.23 17.61
N MET A 349 8.14 18.54 17.45
CA MET A 349 7.62 19.08 16.19
C MET A 349 8.62 18.97 15.03
N LYS A 350 9.93 19.06 15.31
CA LYS A 350 10.95 18.76 14.29
C LYS A 350 10.87 17.32 13.80
N ILE A 351 10.63 16.36 14.71
CA ILE A 351 10.44 14.95 14.36
C ILE A 351 9.17 14.79 13.52
N VAL A 352 8.03 15.33 13.98
CA VAL A 352 6.75 15.29 13.25
C VAL A 352 6.89 15.82 11.83
N ASN A 353 7.47 17.01 11.67
CA ASN A 353 7.64 17.63 10.35
C ASN A 353 8.58 16.84 9.43
N SER A 354 9.66 16.27 9.99
CA SER A 354 10.58 15.41 9.24
C SER A 354 9.87 14.14 8.77
N MET A 355 9.07 13.52 9.64
CA MET A 355 8.26 12.34 9.31
C MET A 355 7.27 12.62 8.18
N LEU A 356 6.52 13.72 8.25
CA LEU A 356 5.60 14.14 7.19
C LEU A 356 6.33 14.40 5.87
N THR A 357 7.50 15.03 5.92
CA THR A 357 8.31 15.29 4.73
C THR A 357 8.81 14.01 4.07
N ILE A 358 9.32 13.06 4.88
CA ILE A 358 9.76 11.76 4.38
C ILE A 358 8.58 10.99 3.80
N GLN A 359 7.40 11.05 4.44
CA GLN A 359 6.19 10.40 3.94
C GLN A 359 5.83 10.86 2.53
N LEU A 360 5.75 12.17 2.30
CA LEU A 360 5.44 12.73 0.98
C LEU A 360 6.47 12.31 -0.09
N LYS A 361 7.75 12.26 0.27
CA LYS A 361 8.82 11.78 -0.63
C LYS A 361 8.71 10.29 -0.92
N GLN A 362 8.24 9.48 0.02
CA GLN A 362 8.05 8.05 -0.17
C GLN A 362 6.90 7.75 -1.11
N GLU A 363 5.76 8.41 -0.93
CA GLU A 363 4.61 8.29 -1.85
C GLU A 363 5.00 8.61 -3.28
N SER A 364 5.68 9.75 -3.51
CA SER A 364 6.14 10.12 -4.85
C SER A 364 7.06 9.06 -5.47
N THR A 365 7.88 8.38 -4.65
CA THR A 365 8.73 7.30 -5.14
C THR A 365 7.96 6.02 -5.41
N MET A 366 6.95 5.70 -4.60
CA MET A 366 6.05 4.57 -4.84
C MET A 366 5.20 4.79 -6.09
N ASP A 367 4.71 6.00 -6.32
CA ASP A 367 3.98 6.36 -7.54
C ASP A 367 4.86 6.17 -8.78
N VAL A 368 6.11 6.64 -8.74
CA VAL A 368 7.09 6.40 -9.81
C VAL A 368 7.35 4.90 -9.98
N ALA A 369 7.58 4.16 -8.90
CA ALA A 369 7.80 2.72 -8.96
C ALA A 369 6.61 1.97 -9.59
N MET A 370 5.38 2.37 -9.27
CA MET A 370 4.17 1.81 -9.87
C MET A 370 4.03 2.17 -11.36
N VAL A 371 4.32 3.42 -11.76
CA VAL A 371 4.26 3.86 -13.17
C VAL A 371 5.26 3.11 -14.04
N PHE A 372 6.42 2.75 -13.50
CA PHE A 372 7.47 2.03 -14.23
C PHE A 372 7.38 0.50 -14.11
N ASP A 373 6.25 -0.04 -13.63
CA ASP A 373 6.05 -1.49 -13.39
C ASP A 373 7.21 -2.11 -12.58
N PHE A 374 7.70 -1.38 -11.57
CA PHE A 374 8.87 -1.82 -10.80
C PHE A 374 8.59 -3.11 -10.02
N PHE A 375 7.33 -3.30 -9.61
CA PHE A 375 6.81 -4.50 -8.98
C PHE A 375 5.91 -5.26 -9.95
N ASN A 376 6.17 -6.55 -10.11
CA ASN A 376 5.35 -7.49 -10.85
C ASN A 376 4.31 -8.14 -9.93
N VAL A 377 3.44 -7.31 -9.33
CA VAL A 377 2.48 -7.75 -8.32
C VAL A 377 1.08 -7.24 -8.65
N LEU A 378 0.08 -8.09 -8.45
CA LEU A 378 -1.32 -7.69 -8.39
C LEU A 378 -1.79 -7.71 -6.93
N VAL A 379 -2.08 -6.53 -6.38
CA VAL A 379 -2.58 -6.36 -5.01
C VAL A 379 -4.09 -6.16 -5.06
N THR A 380 -4.84 -6.88 -4.22
CA THR A 380 -6.31 -6.83 -4.20
C THR A 380 -6.87 -5.46 -3.77
N ASP A 381 -6.12 -4.67 -2.99
CA ASP A 381 -6.39 -3.26 -2.69
C ASP A 381 -5.09 -2.43 -2.81
N PRO A 382 -4.83 -1.79 -3.97
CA PRO A 382 -3.57 -1.11 -4.26
C PRO A 382 -3.24 0.05 -3.34
N ASP A 383 -4.25 0.69 -2.73
CA ASP A 383 -4.04 1.86 -1.86
C ASP A 383 -3.28 1.48 -0.58
N PHE A 384 -3.43 0.24 -0.11
CA PHE A 384 -2.65 -0.28 1.02
C PHE A 384 -1.18 -0.54 0.68
N PHE A 385 -0.83 -0.55 -0.61
CA PHE A 385 0.54 -0.78 -1.07
C PHE A 385 1.26 0.52 -1.48
N ARG A 386 0.59 1.67 -1.41
CA ARG A 386 1.13 3.00 -1.78
C ARG A 386 1.84 3.73 -0.64
N VAL A 387 2.27 3.03 0.42
CA VAL A 387 2.59 3.63 1.73
C VAL A 387 4.01 3.40 2.22
#